data_AF-A0A7X8UQL8-F1
#
_entry.id   AF-A0A7X8UQL8-F1
#
_cell.length_a   1.000
_cell.length_b   1.000
_cell.length_c   1.000
_cell.angle_alpha   90.00
_cell.angle_beta   90.00
_cell.angle_gamma   90.00
#
_symmetry.space_group_name_H-M   'P 1'
#
loop_
_entity.id
_entity.type
_entity.pdbx_description
1 polymer ?
#
loop_
_entity_poly.entity_id
_entity_poly.type
_entity_poly.pdbx_seq_one_letter_code
_entity_poly.pdbx_strand_id
1 'polypeptide(L)'
;MRTTAALCAVIVLLTVTSDAAFGVSYTGSVSYTPPWPADLTDGVYVGPETLRWANYNIDLSWVVSDTGASPSHPWHYSYTFTIGGTQGALSHLTIETSDNFTEADIINLTGASIDSIALQKVGPGNFGMPSDMYGIKFDPLDDDTFVMTWSFDSSRTPVWGDFYAKDGGQADEKDYAYNQGSTADDPTDPPADGSITFHILRPDTVVPEPLTLVLVPLGVIAAMVRMKWRQHRVAFPP
;
A
#
# COMPACT_ATOMS: atom_id res chain seq x y z
N MET A 1 -35.48 -41.24 -52.74
CA MET A 1 -35.24 -41.03 -51.29
C MET A 1 -33.84 -40.50 -51.11
N ARG A 2 -33.70 -39.21 -50.78
CA ARG A 2 -32.41 -38.58 -50.42
C ARG A 2 -32.58 -38.01 -49.02
N THR A 3 -31.89 -38.61 -48.05
CA THR A 3 -31.92 -38.22 -46.64
C THR A 3 -30.92 -37.08 -46.42
N THR A 4 -31.42 -35.88 -46.20
CA THR A 4 -30.65 -34.73 -45.70
C THR A 4 -30.50 -34.84 -44.18
N ALA A 5 -29.27 -35.07 -43.71
CA ALA A 5 -28.94 -34.99 -42.29
C ALA A 5 -28.68 -33.52 -41.92
N ALA A 6 -29.51 -32.96 -41.04
CA ALA A 6 -29.34 -31.62 -40.50
C ALA A 6 -28.30 -31.62 -39.38
N LEU A 7 -27.22 -30.86 -39.55
CA LEU A 7 -26.17 -30.68 -38.55
C LEU A 7 -26.60 -29.57 -37.58
N CYS A 8 -27.10 -29.94 -36.39
CA CYS A 8 -27.38 -28.98 -35.32
C CYS A 8 -26.05 -28.49 -34.72
N ALA A 9 -25.62 -27.28 -35.08
CA ALA A 9 -24.54 -26.59 -34.40
C ALA A 9 -25.07 -25.96 -33.10
N VAL A 10 -24.71 -26.55 -31.95
CA VAL A 10 -24.93 -25.91 -30.65
C VAL A 10 -23.86 -24.83 -30.48
N ILE A 11 -24.25 -23.57 -30.69
CA ILE A 11 -23.45 -22.41 -30.34
C ILE A 11 -23.62 -22.21 -28.83
N VAL A 12 -22.62 -22.58 -28.04
CA VAL A 12 -22.54 -22.18 -26.63
C VAL A 12 -22.05 -20.74 -26.64
N LEU A 13 -22.98 -19.80 -26.48
CA LEU A 13 -22.69 -18.38 -26.27
C LEU A 13 -22.17 -18.23 -24.84
N LEU A 14 -20.84 -18.19 -24.66
CA LEU A 14 -20.25 -17.73 -23.39
C LEU A 14 -20.50 -16.22 -23.30
N THR A 15 -21.58 -15.84 -22.63
CA THR A 15 -21.75 -14.47 -22.14
C THR A 15 -20.73 -14.26 -21.02
N VAL A 16 -19.60 -13.66 -21.35
CA VAL A 16 -18.72 -13.05 -20.34
C VAL A 16 -19.48 -11.83 -19.83
N THR A 17 -20.22 -11.98 -18.75
CA THR A 17 -20.70 -10.84 -17.98
C THR A 17 -19.45 -10.22 -17.36
N SER A 18 -18.99 -9.11 -17.93
CA SER A 18 -18.05 -8.23 -17.25
C SER A 18 -18.81 -7.59 -16.11
N ASP A 19 -18.89 -8.28 -14.97
CA ASP A 19 -19.21 -7.60 -13.73
C ASP A 19 -18.11 -6.55 -13.56
N ALA A 20 -18.50 -5.27 -13.48
CA ALA A 20 -17.56 -4.23 -13.06
C ALA A 20 -17.11 -4.64 -11.66
N ALA A 21 -15.88 -5.16 -11.55
CA ALA A 21 -15.26 -5.37 -10.26
C ALA A 21 -15.18 -4.00 -9.60
N PHE A 22 -15.97 -3.80 -8.53
CA PHE A 22 -15.76 -2.65 -7.67
C PHE A 22 -14.39 -2.83 -7.04
N GLY A 23 -13.47 -1.92 -7.35
CA GLY A 23 -12.17 -1.91 -6.71
C GLY A 23 -12.35 -1.72 -5.20
N VAL A 24 -11.63 -2.52 -4.42
CA VAL A 24 -11.55 -2.38 -2.98
C VAL A 24 -10.75 -1.13 -2.64
N SER A 25 -11.24 -0.33 -1.70
CA SER A 25 -10.54 0.84 -1.17
C SER A 25 -10.72 0.89 0.35
N TYR A 26 -9.65 1.23 1.05
CA TYR A 26 -9.59 1.45 2.49
C TYR A 26 -9.06 2.85 2.77
N THR A 27 -9.66 3.52 3.74
CA THR A 27 -9.30 4.89 4.13
C THR A 27 -9.15 4.96 5.64
N GLY A 28 -8.21 5.78 6.11
CA GLY A 28 -8.02 5.95 7.55
C GLY A 28 -7.16 7.15 7.87
N SER A 29 -7.12 7.48 9.16
CA SER A 29 -6.27 8.53 9.69
C SER A 29 -5.94 8.28 11.15
N VAL A 30 -4.79 8.76 11.57
CA VAL A 30 -4.39 8.92 12.98
C VAL A 30 -3.97 10.36 13.19
N SER A 31 -4.33 10.90 14.34
CA SER A 31 -4.11 12.31 14.67
C SER A 31 -3.62 12.48 16.09
N TYR A 32 -2.94 13.59 16.32
CA TYR A 32 -2.67 14.18 17.62
C TYR A 32 -3.30 15.57 17.66
N THR A 33 -4.02 15.88 18.73
CA THR A 33 -4.53 17.22 19.01
C THR A 33 -3.94 17.75 20.32
N PRO A 34 -3.29 18.94 20.34
CA PRO A 34 -2.81 19.55 21.57
C PRO A 34 -3.92 19.72 22.61
N PRO A 35 -3.59 19.71 23.91
CA PRO A 35 -2.25 19.85 24.48
C PRO A 35 -1.53 18.51 24.75
N TRP A 36 -0.20 18.58 24.92
CA TRP A 36 0.62 17.46 25.37
C TRP A 36 0.40 17.18 26.88
N PRO A 37 0.46 15.92 27.36
CA PRO A 37 0.68 14.69 26.59
C PRO A 37 -0.54 14.30 25.77
N ALA A 38 -0.30 13.58 24.68
CA ALA A 38 -1.34 12.95 23.88
C ALA A 38 -2.30 12.15 24.79
N ASP A 39 -3.59 12.28 24.54
CA ASP A 39 -4.60 11.55 25.31
C ASP A 39 -4.73 10.10 24.80
N LEU A 40 -5.60 9.31 25.44
CA LEU A 40 -5.81 7.90 25.07
C LEU A 40 -6.61 7.73 23.75
N THR A 41 -7.05 8.82 23.14
CA THR A 41 -7.81 8.84 21.87
C THR A 41 -6.98 9.38 20.70
N ASP A 42 -5.89 10.08 20.97
CA ASP A 42 -4.90 10.45 19.97
C ASP A 42 -4.22 9.20 19.39
N GLY A 43 -4.30 9.05 18.07
CA GLY A 43 -3.63 7.97 17.36
C GLY A 43 -2.15 8.24 17.11
N VAL A 44 -1.69 9.47 17.31
CA VAL A 44 -0.30 9.88 17.12
C VAL A 44 0.31 10.27 18.47
N TYR A 45 1.50 9.75 18.74
CA TYR A 45 2.40 10.29 19.74
C TYR A 45 3.25 11.38 19.10
N VAL A 46 3.41 12.50 19.82
CA VAL A 46 4.38 13.54 19.48
C VAL A 46 5.34 13.74 20.65
N GLY A 47 6.55 14.22 20.36
CA GLY A 47 7.53 14.54 21.39
C GLY A 47 7.03 15.56 22.44
N PRO A 48 7.81 15.80 23.52
CA PRO A 48 7.35 16.58 24.68
C PRO A 48 6.99 18.03 24.36
N GLU A 49 6.24 18.68 25.26
CA GLU A 49 5.75 20.07 25.13
C GLU A 49 6.84 21.13 24.83
N THR A 50 8.10 20.82 25.12
CA THR A 50 9.26 21.67 24.80
C THR A 50 9.56 21.72 23.30
N LEU A 51 9.01 20.80 22.52
CA LEU A 51 9.11 20.73 21.07
C LEU A 51 7.92 21.43 20.41
N ARG A 52 8.07 21.74 19.12
CA ARG A 52 7.12 22.58 18.38
C ARG A 52 5.87 21.80 18.03
N TRP A 53 6.01 20.56 17.54
CA TRP A 53 4.88 19.71 17.12
C TRP A 53 3.91 19.38 18.26
N ALA A 54 4.37 19.38 19.51
CA ALA A 54 3.52 19.23 20.69
C ALA A 54 2.44 20.32 20.80
N ASN A 55 2.62 21.46 20.12
CA ASN A 55 1.70 22.59 20.12
C ASN A 55 0.85 22.70 18.84
N TYR A 56 0.95 21.71 17.94
CA TYR A 56 0.22 21.68 16.67
C TYR A 56 -0.63 20.42 16.53
N ASN A 57 -1.68 20.50 15.73
CA ASN A 57 -2.34 19.30 15.24
C ASN A 57 -1.37 18.56 14.30
N ILE A 58 -1.19 17.27 14.50
CA ILE A 58 -0.38 16.41 13.64
C ILE A 58 -1.27 15.28 13.12
N ASP A 59 -1.32 15.08 11.81
CA ASP A 59 -2.21 14.11 11.19
C ASP A 59 -1.46 13.28 10.15
N LEU A 60 -1.66 11.96 10.16
CA LEU A 60 -1.34 11.08 9.03
C LEU A 60 -2.63 10.42 8.56
N SER A 61 -2.93 10.56 7.27
CA SER A 61 -4.07 9.90 6.62
C SER A 61 -3.62 9.06 5.44
N TRP A 62 -4.42 8.06 5.09
CA TRP A 62 -4.14 7.18 3.96
C TRP A 62 -5.39 6.80 3.18
N VAL A 63 -5.16 6.46 1.92
CA VAL A 63 -6.06 5.75 1.03
C VAL A 63 -5.27 4.60 0.40
N VAL A 64 -5.78 3.38 0.53
CA VAL A 64 -5.21 2.19 -0.12
C VAL A 64 -6.28 1.56 -0.99
N SER A 65 -5.98 1.30 -2.26
CA SER A 65 -6.93 0.69 -3.19
C SER A 65 -6.30 -0.37 -4.07
N ASP A 66 -7.09 -1.31 -4.57
CA ASP A 66 -6.65 -2.37 -5.50
C ASP A 66 -6.61 -1.93 -6.97
N THR A 67 -6.52 -0.62 -7.21
CA THR A 67 -6.48 -0.01 -8.54
C THR A 67 -5.06 0.36 -8.98
N GLY A 68 -4.05 -0.33 -8.45
CA GLY A 68 -2.66 -0.11 -8.82
C GLY A 68 -2.39 -0.37 -10.31
N ALA A 69 -1.26 0.09 -10.81
CA ALA A 69 -1.01 0.15 -12.25
C ALA A 69 -1.00 -1.20 -12.99
N SER A 70 -0.81 -2.32 -12.30
CA SER A 70 -0.75 -3.64 -12.97
C SER A 70 -1.05 -4.81 -12.03
N PRO A 71 -1.29 -6.03 -12.56
CA PRO A 71 -1.42 -7.22 -11.73
C PRO A 71 -0.20 -7.54 -10.85
N SER A 72 1.00 -7.07 -11.22
CA SER A 72 2.20 -7.24 -10.39
C SER A 72 2.36 -6.15 -9.34
N HIS A 73 1.66 -5.02 -9.48
CA HIS A 73 1.59 -3.92 -8.52
C HIS A 73 0.13 -3.49 -8.34
N PRO A 74 -0.72 -4.37 -7.78
CA PRO A 74 -2.16 -4.17 -7.78
C PRO A 74 -2.61 -3.13 -6.75
N TRP A 75 -1.77 -2.75 -5.79
CA TRP A 75 -2.17 -1.88 -4.68
C TRP A 75 -1.63 -0.47 -4.87
N HIS A 76 -2.52 0.51 -4.93
CA HIS A 76 -2.18 1.93 -4.88
C HIS A 76 -2.26 2.43 -3.45
N TYR A 77 -1.16 2.97 -2.93
CA TYR A 77 -1.07 3.61 -1.62
C TYR A 77 -0.93 5.12 -1.81
N SER A 78 -1.74 5.90 -1.10
CA SER A 78 -1.59 7.34 -0.99
C SER A 78 -1.66 7.75 0.47
N TYR A 79 -0.68 8.53 0.91
CA TYR A 79 -0.59 9.06 2.26
C TYR A 79 -0.58 10.58 2.24
N THR A 80 -1.09 11.20 3.30
CA THR A 80 -0.92 12.63 3.57
C THR A 80 -0.54 12.84 5.01
N PHE A 81 0.63 13.42 5.24
CA PHE A 81 1.10 13.87 6.55
C PHE A 81 0.96 15.38 6.65
N THR A 82 0.34 15.87 7.72
CA THR A 82 0.05 17.29 7.97
C THR A 82 0.60 17.72 9.32
N ILE A 83 1.33 18.83 9.31
CA ILE A 83 1.77 19.58 10.48
C ILE A 83 0.96 20.87 10.49
N GLY A 84 0.04 21.04 11.44
CA GLY A 84 -0.85 22.20 11.53
C GLY A 84 -0.18 23.52 11.93
N GLY A 85 1.14 23.53 12.10
CA GLY A 85 1.94 24.68 12.48
C GLY A 85 2.76 25.28 11.33
N THR A 86 3.69 26.18 11.67
CA THR A 86 4.57 26.87 10.71
C THR A 86 6.05 26.74 11.07
N GLN A 87 6.41 25.83 11.98
CA GLN A 87 7.77 25.57 12.40
C GLN A 87 8.00 24.06 12.55
N GLY A 88 9.26 23.63 12.43
CA GLY A 88 9.61 22.20 12.43
C GLY A 88 9.13 21.53 11.15
N ALA A 89 9.51 22.03 9.99
CA ALA A 89 9.13 21.44 8.72
C ALA A 89 9.63 19.99 8.61
N LEU A 90 8.83 19.14 7.96
CA LEU A 90 9.13 17.72 7.78
C LEU A 90 10.47 17.55 7.07
N SER A 91 11.34 16.71 7.64
CA SER A 91 12.57 16.28 6.95
C SER A 91 12.40 14.92 6.30
N HIS A 92 11.75 13.98 6.98
CA HIS A 92 11.45 12.67 6.43
C HIS A 92 10.38 11.95 7.23
N LEU A 93 9.77 10.99 6.56
CA LEU A 93 8.77 10.08 7.11
C LEU A 93 9.06 8.67 6.62
N THR A 94 9.06 7.72 7.56
CA THR A 94 9.22 6.30 7.29
C THR A 94 7.88 5.59 7.43
N ILE A 95 7.53 4.78 6.42
CA ILE A 95 6.44 3.80 6.49
C ILE A 95 7.07 2.42 6.67
N GLU A 96 6.64 1.68 7.68
CA GLU A 96 7.11 0.32 7.94
C GLU A 96 6.80 -0.63 6.77
N THR A 97 7.69 -1.59 6.53
CA THR A 97 7.51 -2.71 5.59
C THR A 97 8.16 -3.99 6.14
N SER A 98 7.95 -5.14 5.48
CA SER A 98 8.76 -6.34 5.76
C SER A 98 10.25 -6.11 5.48
N ASP A 99 11.09 -6.90 6.13
CA ASP A 99 12.55 -6.92 5.94
C ASP A 99 13.01 -7.31 4.53
N ASN A 100 12.14 -7.94 3.76
CA ASN A 100 12.35 -8.35 2.38
C ASN A 100 11.74 -7.39 1.34
N PHE A 101 11.24 -6.23 1.77
CA PHE A 101 10.74 -5.20 0.85
C PHE A 101 11.91 -4.59 0.08
N THR A 102 11.72 -4.35 -1.22
CA THR A 102 12.77 -3.84 -2.10
C THR A 102 12.25 -2.77 -3.06
N GLU A 103 13.14 -2.10 -3.78
CA GLU A 103 12.75 -1.15 -4.84
C GLU A 103 11.90 -1.80 -5.95
N ALA A 104 11.99 -3.11 -6.14
CA ALA A 104 11.17 -3.82 -7.13
C ALA A 104 9.71 -3.97 -6.70
N ASP A 105 9.38 -3.69 -5.44
CA ASP A 105 8.03 -3.76 -4.88
C ASP A 105 7.27 -2.44 -4.99
N ILE A 106 7.88 -1.40 -5.55
CA ILE A 106 7.30 -0.05 -5.66
C ILE A 106 7.51 0.55 -7.07
N ILE A 107 6.44 1.09 -7.65
CA ILE A 107 6.47 1.84 -8.91
C ILE A 107 5.61 3.10 -8.80
N ASN A 108 5.71 3.98 -9.80
CA ASN A 108 4.87 5.19 -9.92
C ASN A 108 4.87 6.09 -8.68
N LEU A 109 6.00 6.16 -7.96
CA LEU A 109 6.14 7.08 -6.84
C LEU A 109 5.96 8.54 -7.31
N THR A 110 5.12 9.29 -6.60
CA THR A 110 4.90 10.72 -6.79
C THR A 110 4.78 11.44 -5.46
N GLY A 111 5.18 12.71 -5.41
CA GLY A 111 5.00 13.58 -4.23
C GLY A 111 6.06 13.45 -3.13
N ALA A 112 7.02 12.53 -3.30
CA ALA A 112 8.18 12.36 -2.42
C ALA A 112 9.35 11.72 -3.19
N SER A 113 10.54 11.72 -2.61
CA SER A 113 11.67 10.88 -3.02
C SER A 113 11.95 9.79 -1.97
N ILE A 114 12.51 8.66 -2.38
CA ILE A 114 12.98 7.62 -1.45
C ILE A 114 14.44 7.92 -1.09
N ASP A 115 14.71 8.10 0.20
CA ASP A 115 16.07 8.16 0.74
C ASP A 115 16.65 6.75 0.92
N SER A 116 15.86 5.83 1.49
CA SER A 116 16.29 4.44 1.69
C SER A 116 15.13 3.48 1.85
N ILE A 117 15.37 2.21 1.48
CA ILE A 117 14.56 1.05 1.84
C ILE A 117 15.48 0.14 2.65
N ALA A 118 15.38 0.20 3.98
CA ALA A 118 16.32 -0.45 4.88
C ALA A 118 15.78 -0.52 6.32
N LEU A 119 16.55 -1.22 7.17
CA LEU A 119 16.38 -1.15 8.61
C LEU A 119 16.74 0.25 9.12
N GLN A 120 15.72 1.01 9.54
CA GLN A 120 15.85 2.29 10.22
C GLN A 120 16.13 2.03 11.71
N LYS A 121 17.29 2.45 12.18
CA LYS A 121 17.72 2.24 13.56
C LYS A 121 17.42 3.43 14.45
N VAL A 122 17.04 3.16 15.69
CA VAL A 122 16.96 4.17 16.74
C VAL A 122 18.35 4.80 16.93
N GLY A 123 18.40 6.13 16.91
CA GLY A 123 19.66 6.85 17.07
C GLY A 123 19.58 8.31 16.64
N PRO A 124 20.72 9.01 16.53
CA PRO A 124 20.74 10.45 16.23
C PRO A 124 20.08 10.83 14.90
N GLY A 125 20.06 9.91 13.93
CA GLY A 125 19.36 10.07 12.65
C GLY A 125 17.85 10.01 12.80
N ASN A 126 17.35 9.09 13.64
CA ASN A 126 15.94 8.81 13.92
C ASN A 126 15.64 9.07 15.41
N PHE A 127 15.81 10.32 15.82
CA PHE A 127 15.69 10.74 17.21
C PHE A 127 14.25 10.67 17.70
N GLY A 128 14.02 9.99 18.83
CA GLY A 128 12.67 9.81 19.38
C GLY A 128 11.90 8.65 18.76
N MET A 129 12.48 7.93 17.79
CA MET A 129 11.91 6.70 17.26
C MET A 129 11.84 5.62 18.36
N PRO A 130 10.69 4.93 18.52
CA PRO A 130 10.45 4.05 19.68
C PRO A 130 11.18 2.70 19.58
N SER A 131 11.37 2.18 18.36
CA SER A 131 11.98 0.88 18.07
C SER A 131 12.66 0.92 16.70
N ASP A 132 13.55 -0.05 16.44
CA ASP A 132 14.08 -0.25 15.08
C ASP A 132 12.96 -0.80 14.19
N MET A 133 12.79 -0.26 12.99
CA MET A 133 11.83 -0.79 12.01
C MET A 133 12.42 -0.84 10.61
N TYR A 134 12.07 -1.86 9.84
CA TYR A 134 12.40 -1.89 8.43
C TYR A 134 11.34 -1.09 7.67
N GLY A 135 11.75 -0.19 6.78
CA GLY A 135 10.77 0.64 6.10
C GLY A 135 11.34 1.47 4.98
N ILE A 136 10.42 2.09 4.26
CA ILE A 136 10.71 3.05 3.20
C ILE A 136 10.76 4.43 3.83
N LYS A 137 11.93 5.07 3.78
CA LYS A 137 12.11 6.44 4.23
C LYS A 137 11.91 7.40 3.06
N PHE A 138 10.88 8.23 3.17
CA PHE A 138 10.50 9.24 2.21
C PHE A 138 10.96 10.62 2.64
N ASP A 139 11.53 11.36 1.71
CA ASP A 139 11.89 12.77 1.86
C ASP A 139 10.90 13.63 1.05
N PRO A 140 10.48 14.79 1.58
CA PRO A 140 9.70 15.75 0.81
C PRO A 140 10.51 16.31 -0.36
N LEU A 141 9.82 16.69 -1.43
CA LEU A 141 10.46 17.24 -2.63
C LEU A 141 10.92 18.69 -2.47
N ASP A 142 10.32 19.40 -1.52
CA ASP A 142 10.57 20.80 -1.22
C ASP A 142 11.03 20.96 0.24
N ASP A 143 11.91 21.92 0.48
CA ASP A 143 12.20 22.41 1.83
C ASP A 143 10.95 23.07 2.44
N ASP A 144 10.94 23.22 3.77
CA ASP A 144 9.83 23.86 4.50
C ASP A 144 8.44 23.19 4.28
N THR A 145 8.43 21.86 4.08
CA THR A 145 7.21 21.08 3.88
C THR A 145 6.44 20.85 5.19
N PHE A 146 5.22 21.41 5.28
CA PHE A 146 4.28 21.18 6.39
C PHE A 146 3.12 20.24 6.03
N VAL A 147 2.89 20.03 4.75
CA VAL A 147 1.91 19.04 4.24
C VAL A 147 2.60 18.26 3.13
N MET A 148 2.76 16.97 3.33
CA MET A 148 3.32 16.06 2.33
C MET A 148 2.25 15.06 1.91
N THR A 149 1.86 15.09 0.64
CA THR A 149 1.02 14.06 0.03
C THR A 149 1.86 13.30 -0.98
N TRP A 150 1.95 11.98 -0.81
CA TRP A 150 2.70 11.12 -1.71
C TRP A 150 1.94 9.82 -1.97
N SER A 151 2.28 9.17 -3.08
CA SER A 151 1.63 7.93 -3.48
C SER A 151 2.53 7.07 -4.34
N PHE A 152 2.25 5.78 -4.36
CA PHE A 152 2.94 4.79 -5.17
C PHE A 152 2.07 3.54 -5.38
N ASP A 153 2.42 2.72 -6.36
CA ASP A 153 1.83 1.39 -6.53
C ASP A 153 2.79 0.32 -6.02
N SER A 154 2.27 -0.71 -5.36
CA SER A 154 3.06 -1.79 -4.78
C SER A 154 2.54 -3.18 -5.13
N SER A 155 3.48 -4.12 -5.22
CA SER A 155 3.24 -5.56 -5.30
C SER A 155 2.71 -6.16 -3.99
N ARG A 156 2.81 -5.41 -2.88
CA ARG A 156 2.50 -5.90 -1.53
C ARG A 156 1.10 -5.50 -1.08
N THR A 157 0.40 -6.47 -0.47
CA THR A 157 -0.90 -6.27 0.16
C THR A 157 -0.83 -5.31 1.35
N PRO A 158 -1.92 -4.58 1.63
CA PRO A 158 -2.01 -3.78 2.84
C PRO A 158 -2.10 -4.70 4.05
N VAL A 159 -1.38 -4.33 5.09
CA VAL A 159 -1.52 -4.86 6.45
C VAL A 159 -1.39 -3.70 7.43
N TRP A 160 -1.72 -3.92 8.69
CA TRP A 160 -1.50 -2.93 9.74
C TRP A 160 -0.01 -2.82 10.09
N GLY A 161 0.45 -1.62 10.39
CA GLY A 161 1.80 -1.37 10.89
C GLY A 161 2.04 0.09 11.22
N ASP A 162 3.31 0.46 11.25
CA ASP A 162 3.76 1.70 11.89
C ASP A 162 4.26 2.78 10.92
N PHE A 163 4.35 4.00 11.45
CA PHE A 163 5.09 5.08 10.83
C PHE A 163 5.93 5.86 11.84
N TYR A 164 6.91 6.58 11.32
CA TYR A 164 7.68 7.55 12.07
C TYR A 164 7.96 8.78 11.21
N ALA A 165 7.84 9.97 11.77
CA ALA A 165 8.12 11.24 11.11
C ALA A 165 9.00 12.11 12.00
N LYS A 166 9.82 12.95 11.38
CA LYS A 166 10.59 13.98 12.09
C LYS A 166 10.91 15.20 11.25
N ASP A 167 11.23 16.28 11.93
CA ASP A 167 11.65 17.52 11.30
C ASP A 167 13.14 17.56 10.93
N GLY A 168 13.54 18.65 10.28
CA GLY A 168 14.93 18.97 9.93
C GLY A 168 15.77 19.57 11.07
N GLY A 169 15.24 19.59 12.30
CA GLY A 169 15.85 20.24 13.45
C GLY A 169 17.24 19.69 13.82
N GLN A 170 18.00 20.48 14.56
CA GLN A 170 19.28 20.05 15.14
C GLN A 170 19.05 19.35 16.48
N ALA A 171 19.87 18.33 16.74
CA ALA A 171 19.91 17.47 17.95
C ALA A 171 18.71 17.53 18.92
N ASP A 172 18.70 18.49 19.84
CA ASP A 172 17.82 18.65 21.00
C ASP A 172 16.50 19.37 20.71
N GLU A 173 16.33 19.91 19.50
CA GLU A 173 15.11 20.57 19.03
C GLU A 173 14.46 19.83 17.86
N LYS A 174 14.68 18.50 17.78
CA LYS A 174 14.07 17.66 16.74
C LYS A 174 12.66 17.27 17.12
N ASP A 175 11.71 17.80 16.36
CA ASP A 175 10.33 17.35 16.41
C ASP A 175 10.22 15.93 15.83
N TYR A 176 9.39 15.10 16.45
CA TYR A 176 9.12 13.74 15.99
C TYR A 176 7.68 13.32 16.31
N ALA A 177 7.15 12.43 15.48
CA ALA A 177 5.85 11.80 15.65
C ALA A 177 5.88 10.34 15.19
N TYR A 178 5.07 9.50 15.82
CA TYR A 178 4.82 8.12 15.42
C TYR A 178 3.43 7.72 15.90
N ASN A 179 2.84 6.67 15.36
CA ASN A 179 1.55 6.21 15.87
C ASN A 179 1.67 5.65 17.30
N GLN A 180 0.71 5.93 18.18
CA GLN A 180 0.75 5.46 19.58
C GLN A 180 0.90 3.93 19.71
N GLY A 181 0.45 3.18 18.70
CA GLY A 181 0.50 1.72 18.64
C GLY A 181 1.90 1.13 18.44
N SER A 182 2.91 1.93 18.08
CA SER A 182 4.20 1.47 17.50
C SER A 182 5.14 0.66 18.41
N THR A 183 4.70 0.32 19.61
CA THR A 183 5.43 -0.56 20.54
C THR A 183 4.63 -1.84 20.87
N ALA A 184 3.39 -1.91 20.38
CA ALA A 184 2.56 -3.10 20.43
C ALA A 184 2.80 -3.94 19.16
N ASP A 185 2.33 -5.19 19.19
CA ASP A 185 2.35 -6.03 18.00
C ASP A 185 1.34 -5.51 16.96
N ASP A 186 1.72 -5.53 15.69
CA ASP A 186 0.85 -5.24 14.55
C ASP A 186 -0.45 -6.07 14.61
N PRO A 187 -1.63 -5.46 14.44
CA PRO A 187 -2.88 -6.18 14.29
C PRO A 187 -2.84 -7.18 13.13
N THR A 188 -3.35 -8.38 13.39
CA THR A 188 -3.48 -9.43 12.36
C THR A 188 -4.83 -9.40 11.66
N ASP A 189 -5.68 -8.43 12.01
CA ASP A 189 -6.98 -8.18 11.39
C ASP A 189 -6.82 -7.87 9.90
N PRO A 190 -7.78 -8.29 9.05
CA PRO A 190 -7.80 -7.87 7.65
C PRO A 190 -7.81 -6.34 7.50
N PRO A 191 -7.28 -5.80 6.40
CA PRO A 191 -7.39 -4.38 6.08
C PRO A 191 -8.85 -3.91 6.09
N ALA A 192 -9.08 -2.75 6.68
CA ALA A 192 -10.39 -2.14 6.82
C ALA A 192 -10.26 -0.61 6.89
N ASP A 193 -11.38 0.09 6.79
CA ASP A 193 -11.42 1.53 7.05
C ASP A 193 -11.13 1.85 8.53
N GLY A 194 -10.53 3.02 8.76
CA GLY A 194 -10.13 3.50 10.08
C GLY A 194 -8.75 3.01 10.49
N SER A 195 -8.46 3.10 11.78
CA SER A 195 -7.23 2.61 12.39
C SER A 195 -7.56 1.55 13.42
N ILE A 196 -6.78 0.48 13.47
CA ILE A 196 -6.87 -0.56 14.51
C ILE A 196 -5.67 -0.40 15.43
N THR A 197 -5.95 -0.25 16.74
CA THR A 197 -4.92 -0.02 17.78
C THR A 197 -3.89 1.05 17.42
N PHE A 198 -4.35 2.10 16.72
CA PHE A 198 -3.55 3.22 16.22
C PHE A 198 -2.56 2.89 15.09
N HIS A 199 -2.60 1.70 14.51
CA HIS A 199 -1.78 1.34 13.36
C HIS A 199 -2.37 1.91 12.06
N ILE A 200 -1.50 2.07 11.06
CA ILE A 200 -1.85 2.52 9.72
C ILE A 200 -1.80 1.35 8.74
N LEU A 201 -2.41 1.49 7.56
CA LEU A 201 -2.18 0.52 6.50
C LEU A 201 -0.84 0.78 5.83
N ARG A 202 -0.02 -0.26 5.71
CA ARG A 202 1.32 -0.25 5.09
C ARG A 202 1.53 -1.44 4.15
N PRO A 203 2.47 -1.37 3.19
CA PRO A 203 2.72 -2.47 2.27
C PRO A 203 3.59 -3.56 2.90
N ASP A 204 3.17 -4.82 2.79
CA ASP A 204 3.90 -5.95 3.39
C ASP A 204 3.91 -7.24 2.57
N THR A 205 2.87 -8.06 2.72
CA THR A 205 2.86 -9.44 2.26
C THR A 205 2.68 -9.49 0.74
N VAL A 206 3.46 -10.33 0.06
CA VAL A 206 3.36 -10.53 -1.39
C VAL A 206 2.04 -11.23 -1.73
N VAL A 207 1.27 -10.69 -2.67
CA VAL A 207 0.18 -11.45 -3.32
C VAL A 207 0.84 -12.49 -4.24
N PRO A 208 0.65 -13.80 -4.04
CA PRO A 208 1.00 -14.76 -5.07
C PRO A 208 0.17 -14.43 -6.31
N GLU A 209 0.83 -14.19 -7.46
CA GLU A 209 0.13 -13.81 -8.69
C GLU A 209 -1.10 -14.70 -8.91
N PRO A 210 -2.28 -14.12 -9.22
CA PRO A 210 -3.50 -14.91 -9.30
C PRO A 210 -3.29 -16.07 -10.27
N LEU A 211 -3.60 -17.30 -9.84
CA LEU A 211 -3.50 -18.52 -10.67
C LEU A 211 -4.32 -18.42 -11.98
N THR A 212 -5.15 -17.38 -12.14
CA THR A 212 -5.79 -17.03 -13.40
C THR A 212 -4.79 -16.74 -14.52
N LEU A 213 -3.60 -16.21 -14.24
CA LEU A 213 -2.54 -16.04 -15.24
C LEU A 213 -2.02 -17.38 -15.76
N VAL A 214 -2.11 -18.46 -14.96
CA VAL A 214 -1.82 -19.84 -15.40
C VAL A 214 -2.97 -20.41 -16.25
N LEU A 215 -4.21 -19.96 -16.04
CA LEU A 215 -5.37 -20.39 -16.84
C LEU A 215 -5.35 -19.82 -18.27
N VAL A 216 -4.78 -18.63 -18.49
CA VAL A 216 -4.68 -18.03 -19.84
C VAL A 216 -3.92 -18.93 -20.83
N PRO A 217 -2.68 -19.40 -20.56
CA PRO A 217 -1.98 -20.31 -21.48
C PRO A 217 -2.65 -21.69 -21.58
N LEU A 218 -3.25 -22.19 -20.50
CA LEU A 218 -3.99 -23.46 -20.53
C LEU A 218 -5.23 -23.38 -21.43
N GLY A 219 -5.95 -22.26 -21.41
CA GLY A 219 -7.09 -22.00 -22.30
C GLY A 219 -6.68 -21.96 -23.77
N VAL A 220 -5.54 -21.34 -24.08
CA VAL A 220 -4.98 -21.29 -25.44
C VAL A 220 -4.57 -22.68 -25.93
N ILE A 221 -3.93 -23.50 -25.09
CA ILE A 221 -3.55 -24.89 -25.42
C ILE A 221 -4.80 -25.74 -25.67
N ALA A 222 -5.83 -25.63 -24.82
CA ALA A 222 -7.08 -26.37 -25.00
C ALA A 222 -7.79 -26.01 -26.33
N ALA A 223 -7.77 -24.72 -26.71
CA ALA A 223 -8.30 -24.27 -27.99
C ALA A 223 -7.49 -24.85 -29.18
N MET A 224 -6.16 -24.84 -29.10
CA MET A 224 -5.29 -25.43 -30.14
C MET A 224 -5.49 -26.94 -30.30
N VAL A 225 -5.59 -27.69 -29.19
CA VAL A 225 -5.85 -29.15 -29.22
C VAL A 225 -7.21 -29.43 -29.87
N ARG A 226 -8.25 -28.66 -29.51
CA ARG A 226 -9.58 -28.79 -30.12
C ARG A 226 -9.57 -28.48 -31.62
N MET A 227 -8.81 -27.48 -32.06
CA MET A 227 -8.65 -27.16 -33.49
C MET A 227 -7.97 -28.29 -34.25
N LYS A 228 -6.89 -28.88 -33.70
CA LYS A 228 -6.16 -29.99 -34.31
C LYS A 228 -7.01 -31.26 -34.42
N TRP A 229 -7.79 -31.58 -33.38
CA TRP A 229 -8.73 -32.71 -33.42
C TRP A 229 -9.84 -32.54 -34.46
N ARG A 230 -10.32 -31.32 -34.69
CA ARG A 230 -11.31 -31.03 -35.74
C ARG A 230 -10.73 -31.22 -37.14
N GLN A 231 -9.47 -30.87 -37.37
CA GLN A 231 -8.80 -31.06 -38.66
C GLN A 231 -8.60 -32.55 -38.99
N HIS A 232 -8.26 -33.40 -38.01
CA HIS A 232 -8.10 -34.84 -38.23
C HIS A 232 -9.40 -35.58 -38.57
N ARG A 233 -10.55 -35.14 -38.06
CA ARG A 233 -11.85 -35.76 -38.36
C ARG A 233 -12.39 -35.47 -39.76
N VAL A 234 -11.85 -34.46 -40.46
CA VAL A 234 -12.21 -34.14 -41.84
C VAL A 234 -11.34 -34.92 -42.84
N ALA A 235 -10.23 -35.53 -42.39
CA ALA A 235 -9.27 -36.23 -43.24
C ALA A 235 -9.57 -37.73 -43.47
N PHE A 236 -10.56 -38.30 -42.76
CA PHE A 236 -11.02 -39.68 -42.98
C PHE A 236 -12.56 -39.70 -43.04
N PRO A 237 -13.17 -39.57 -44.23
CA PRO A 237 -14.57 -39.93 -44.38
C PRO A 237 -14.73 -41.46 -44.27
N PRO A 238 -15.89 -41.97 -43.82
CA PRO A 238 -16.22 -43.39 -43.90
C PRO A 238 -16.29 -43.89 -45.34
#